data_AF-A0A836TXV9-F1
#
_entry.id   AF-A0A836TXV9-F1
#
_cell.length_a   1.000
_cell.length_b   1.000
_cell.length_c   1.000
_cell.angle_alpha   90.00
_cell.angle_beta   90.00
_cell.angle_gamma   90.00
#
_symmetry.space_group_name_H-M   'P 1'
#
loop_
_entity.id
_entity.type
_entity.pdbx_description
1 polymer ?
#
loop_
_entity_poly.entity_id
_entity_poly.type
_entity_poly.pdbx_seq_one_letter_code
_entity_poly.pdbx_strand_id
1 'polypeptide(L)' 'MGLYRHFLRPLLFYFDAEKVHERTLSAATAAGTSSTGRALLRRLCFHVTDHRLATDVAGIHFPNPVGLA' A
#
# COMPACT_ATOMS: atom_id res chain seq x y z
N MET A 1 -2.65 -8.05 10.07
CA MET A 1 -2.92 -6.71 10.66
C MET A 1 -2.23 -6.43 12.00
N GLY A 2 -1.71 -7.44 12.72
CA GLY A 2 -1.05 -7.22 14.03
C GLY A 2 0.22 -6.37 13.97
N LEU A 3 1.14 -6.69 13.06
CA LEU A 3 2.45 -6.03 12.97
C LEU A 3 2.35 -4.51 12.70
N TYR A 4 1.54 -4.12 11.71
CA TYR A 4 1.36 -2.70 11.38
C TYR A 4 0.77 -1.91 12.56
N ARG A 5 -0.33 -2.41 13.13
CA ARG A 5 -1.10 -1.67 14.15
C ARG A 5 -0.37 -1.58 15.49
N HIS A 6 0.37 -2.61 15.89
CA HIS A 6 0.96 -2.71 17.22
C HIS A 6 2.44 -2.34 17.28
N PHE A 7 3.16 -2.35 16.15
CA PHE A 7 4.60 -2.06 16.12
C PHE A 7 4.96 -0.91 15.17
N LEU A 8 4.63 -1.01 13.88
CA LEU A 8 5.01 0.04 12.92
C LEU A 8 4.32 1.37 13.20
N ARG A 9 3.00 1.39 13.36
CA ARG A 9 2.25 2.62 13.60
C ARG A 9 2.75 3.40 14.83
N PRO A 10 2.85 2.80 16.04
CA PRO A 10 3.36 3.54 17.20
C PRO A 10 4.80 4.00 16.99
N LEU A 11 5.67 3.17 16.40
CA LEU A 11 7.06 3.56 16.11
C LEU A 11 7.14 4.78 15.19
N LEU A 12 6.37 4.77 14.09
CA LEU A 12 6.36 5.87 13.12
C LEU A 12 5.81 7.17 13.71
N PHE A 13 4.90 7.09 14.68
CA PHE A 13 4.29 8.27 15.32
C PHE A 13 5.23 9.00 16.29
N TYR A 14 6.37 8.41 16.64
CA TYR A 14 7.41 9.11 17.40
C TYR A 14 8.25 10.08 16.56
N PHE A 15 8.12 10.03 15.24
CA PHE A 15 8.86 10.91 14.33
C PHE A 15 7.96 12.02 13.78
N ASP A 16 8.60 13.05 13.24
CA ASP A 16 7.91 14.10 12.50
C ASP A 16 7.11 13.52 11.32
N ALA A 17 5.88 13.99 11.17
CA ALA A 17 4.92 13.43 10.22
C ALA A 17 5.40 13.56 8.77
N GLU A 18 5.92 14.73 8.40
CA GLU A 18 6.39 15.00 7.04
C GLU A 18 7.63 14.16 6.72
N LYS A 19 8.60 14.11 7.64
CA LYS A 19 9.80 13.29 7.47
C LYS A 19 9.46 11.80 7.30
N VAL A 20 8.49 11.29 8.04
CA VAL A 20 8.03 9.90 7.88
C VAL A 20 7.32 9.72 6.55
N HIS A 21 6.48 10.67 6.14
CA HIS A 21 5.79 10.64 4.86
C HIS A 21 6.78 10.58 3.69
N GLU A 22 7.73 11.51 3.60
CA GLU A 22 8.76 11.56 2.56
C GLU A 22 9.61 10.28 2.51
N ARG A 23 10.03 9.77 3.68
CA ARG A 23 10.79 8.52 3.78
C ARG A 23 9.97 7.32 3.32
N THR A 24 8.68 7.29 3.66
CA THR A 24 7.76 6.22 3.24
C THR A 24 7.57 6.23 1.73
N LEU A 25 7.38 7.42 1.13
CA LEU A 25 7.29 7.57 -0.33
C LEU A 25 8.59 7.15 -1.03
N SER A 26 9.74 7.53 -0.48
CA SER A 26 11.06 7.14 -1.00
C SER A 26 11.25 5.63 -0.96
N ALA A 27 10.90 4.99 0.15
CA ALA A 27 10.95 3.53 0.30
C ALA A 27 9.99 2.81 -0.67
N ALA A 28 8.76 3.32 -0.82
CA ALA A 28 7.78 2.80 -1.78
C ALA A 28 8.27 2.92 -3.22
N THR A 29 8.90 4.04 -3.57
CA THR A 29 9.52 4.27 -4.89
C THR A 29 10.63 3.25 -5.15
N ALA A 30 11.56 3.09 -4.21
CA ALA A 30 12.65 2.13 -4.33
C ALA A 30 12.15 0.67 -4.46
N ALA A 31 11.08 0.31 -3.76
CA ALA A 31 10.47 -1.01 -3.88
C ALA A 31 9.68 -1.18 -5.20
N GLY A 32 9.08 -0.10 -5.71
CA GLY A 32 8.27 -0.08 -6.93
C GLY A 32 9.07 -0.11 -8.24
N THR A 33 10.32 0.37 -8.24
CA THR A 33 11.20 0.35 -9.42
C THR A 33 11.69 -1.06 -9.76
N SER A 34 11.84 -1.93 -8.76
CA SER A 34 12.28 -3.32 -8.94
C SER A 34 11.12 -4.30 -9.20
N SER A 35 11.27 -5.21 -10.16
CA SER A 35 10.31 -6.30 -10.41
C SER A 35 10.13 -7.21 -9.19
N THR A 36 11.24 -7.53 -8.50
CA THR A 36 11.26 -8.33 -7.28
C THR A 36 10.57 -7.60 -6.13
N GLY A 37 10.83 -6.30 -5.96
CA GLY A 37 10.19 -5.47 -4.94
C GLY A 37 8.67 -5.42 -5.12
N ARG A 38 8.19 -5.20 -6.35
CA ARG A 38 6.76 -5.26 -6.69
C ARG A 38 6.13 -6.62 -6.43
N ALA A 39 6.83 -7.72 -6.74
CA ALA A 39 6.33 -9.06 -6.48
C ALA A 39 6.19 -9.36 -4.98
N LEU A 40 7.19 -8.95 -4.19
CA LEU A 40 7.18 -9.10 -2.74
C LEU A 40 6.04 -8.28 -2.10
N LEU A 41 5.88 -7.02 -2.50
CA LEU A 41 4.81 -6.15 -2.00
C LEU A 41 3.42 -6.71 -2.33
N ARG A 42 3.20 -7.20 -3.56
CA ARG A 42 1.94 -7.87 -3.93
C ARG A 42 1.60 -9.02 -3.01
N ARG A 43 2.59 -9.86 -2.68
CA ARG A 43 2.40 -11.02 -1.82
C ARG A 43 2.16 -10.65 -0.35
N LEU A 44 2.85 -9.63 0.15
CA LEU A 44 2.82 -9.27 1.57
C LEU A 44 1.67 -8.30 1.94
N CYS A 45 1.24 -7.46 0.99
CA CYS A 45 0.37 -6.32 1.28
C CYS A 45 -0.98 -6.34 0.52
N PHE A 46 -1.06 -6.96 -0.66
CA PHE A 46 -2.20 -6.80 -1.58
C PHE A 46 -2.99 -8.10 -1.80
N HIS A 47 -3.41 -8.76 -0.72
CA HIS A 47 -4.06 -10.08 -0.76
C HIS A 47 -5.58 -10.01 -0.51
N VAL A 48 -6.30 -9.10 -1.16
CA VAL A 48 -7.77 -9.14 -1.18
C VAL A 48 -8.22 -9.09 -2.63
N THR A 49 -8.70 -10.22 -3.12
CA THR A 49 -9.26 -10.36 -4.46
C THR A 49 -10.60 -11.06 -4.30
N ASP A 50 -11.67 -10.35 -4.62
CA ASP A 50 -13.03 -10.89 -4.63
C ASP A 50 -13.75 -10.26 -5.82
N HIS A 51 -14.33 -11.10 -6.68
CA HIS A 51 -15.13 -10.70 -7.84
C HIS A 51 -16.25 -9.71 -7.48
N ARG A 52 -16.78 -9.77 -6.25
CA ARG A 52 -17.83 -8.87 -5.77
C ARG A 52 -17.36 -7.42 -5.59
N LEU A 53 -16.04 -7.19 -5.59
CA LEU A 53 -15.44 -5.85 -5.48
C LEU A 53 -15.23 -5.19 -6.85
N ALA A 54 -15.26 -5.96 -7.94
CA ALA A 54 -15.04 -5.40 -9.27
C ALA A 54 -16.09 -4.32 -9.60
N THR A 55 -15.65 -3.22 -10.18
CA THR A 55 -16.49 -2.05 -10.48
C THR A 55 -16.01 -1.36 -11.75
N ASP A 56 -16.95 -0.98 -12.60
CA ASP A 56 -16.68 -0.21 -13.81
C ASP A 56 -17.12 1.25 -13.61
N VAL A 57 -16.20 2.20 -13.76
CA VAL A 57 -16.48 3.64 -13.64
C VAL A 57 -15.98 4.35 -14.88
N ALA A 58 -16.85 5.14 -15.52
CA ALA A 58 -16.50 5.91 -16.73
C ALA A 58 -15.84 5.06 -17.84
N GLY A 59 -16.23 3.79 -17.97
CA GLY A 59 -15.67 2.85 -18.95
C GLY A 59 -14.33 2.21 -18.57
N ILE A 60 -13.83 2.42 -17.34
CA ILE A 60 -12.60 1.82 -16.81
C ILE A 60 -12.96 0.72 -15.82
N HIS A 61 -12.37 -0.46 -15.99
CA HIS A 61 -12.53 -1.59 -15.07
C HIS A 61 -11.57 -1.49 -13.88
N PHE A 62 -12.13 -1.45 -12.68
CA PHE A 62 -11.38 -1.48 -11.42
C PHE A 62 -11.61 -2.83 -10.70
N PRO A 63 -10.55 -3.53 -10.29
CA PRO A 63 -10.68 -4.83 -9.62
C PRO A 63 -11.27 -4.72 -8.20
N ASN A 64 -11.29 -3.52 -7.62
CA ASN A 64 -11.93 -3.22 -6.34
C ASN A 64 -12.27 -1.71 -6.28
N PRO A 65 -13.18 -1.26 -5.40
CA PRO A 65 -13.61 0.13 -5.34
C PRO A 65 -12.69 1.02 -4.47
N VAL A 66 -11.57 0.51 -3.95
CA VAL A 66 -10.70 1.23 -3.02
C VAL A 66 -9.56 1.91 -3.77
N GLY A 67 -9.58 3.24 -3.77
CA GLY A 67 -8.47 4.08 -4.24
C GLY A 67 -7.55 4.53 -3.09
N LEU A 68 -6.32 4.88 -3.43
CA LEU A 68 -5.43 5.65 -2.57
C LEU A 68 -5.47 7.11 -3.05
N ALA A 69 -5.86 8.02 -2.17
CA ALA A 69 -5.95 9.46 -2.44
C ALA A 69 -4.62 10.17 -2.16
#